data_AF-A0A7X8ZHT1-F1
#
_entry.id   AF-A0A7X8ZHT1-F1
#
_cell.length_a   1.000
_cell.length_b   1.000
_cell.length_c   1.000
_cell.angle_alpha   90.00
_cell.angle_beta   90.00
_cell.angle_gamma   90.00
#
_symmetry.space_group_name_H-M   'P 1'
#
loop_
_entity.id
_entity.type
_entity.pdbx_description
1 polymer ?
#
loop_
_entity_poly.entity_id
_entity_poly.type
_entity_poly.pdbx_seq_one_letter_code
_entity_poly.pdbx_strand_id
1 'polypeptide(L)'
;MSHDLYNSLCQEMLLDLCYRLGLAEEQFCLLSDTLLAAMSIGELEDKQKAIELMAAYSQSLQIIYADFLLLIEGQSLLFPPVPALWQWNEPRAEEIFSATAEKLYSIAEAMECKLRIKLAEKEPRT
;
A
#
# COMPACT_ATOMS: atom_id res chain seq x y z
N MET A 1 -15.89 -22.88 -10.01
CA MET A 1 -15.78 -21.63 -10.78
C MET A 1 -15.17 -21.97 -12.12
N SER A 2 -15.67 -21.45 -13.25
CA SER A 2 -14.98 -21.66 -14.53
C SER A 2 -13.60 -20.97 -14.50
N HIS A 3 -12.63 -21.52 -15.21
CA HIS A 3 -11.27 -20.98 -15.27
C HIS A 3 -11.25 -19.52 -15.77
N ASP A 4 -12.16 -19.19 -16.69
CA ASP A 4 -12.30 -17.83 -17.22
C ASP A 4 -12.81 -16.85 -16.17
N LEU A 5 -13.80 -17.24 -15.37
CA LEU A 5 -14.34 -16.41 -14.29
C LEU A 5 -13.29 -16.17 -13.18
N TYR A 6 -12.44 -17.16 -12.90
CA TYR A 6 -11.31 -17.02 -11.99
C TYR A 6 -10.28 -16.02 -12.49
N ASN A 7 -9.92 -16.11 -13.78
CA ASN A 7 -8.97 -15.19 -14.39
C ASN A 7 -9.48 -13.75 -14.40
N SER A 8 -10.74 -13.54 -14.76
CA SER A 8 -11.37 -12.21 -14.74
C SER A 8 -11.41 -11.63 -13.33
N LEU A 9 -11.79 -12.44 -12.32
CA LEU A 9 -11.81 -11.97 -10.93
C LEU A 9 -10.42 -11.57 -10.43
N CYS A 10 -9.40 -12.38 -10.72
CA CYS A 10 -8.02 -12.02 -10.40
C CYS A 10 -7.57 -10.72 -11.09
N GLN A 11 -8.02 -10.48 -12.32
CA GLN A 11 -7.68 -9.27 -13.06
C GLN A 11 -8.33 -8.03 -12.45
N GLU A 12 -9.61 -8.09 -12.10
CA GLU A 12 -10.31 -7.00 -11.38
C GLU A 12 -9.65 -6.69 -10.04
N MET A 13 -9.23 -7.73 -9.29
CA MET A 13 -8.54 -7.54 -8.01
C MET A 13 -7.14 -6.93 -8.15
N LEU A 14 -6.43 -7.23 -9.25
CA LEU A 14 -5.17 -6.56 -9.57
C LEU A 14 -5.40 -5.07 -9.88
N LEU A 15 -6.45 -4.75 -10.64
CA LEU A 15 -6.79 -3.36 -10.97
C LEU A 15 -7.20 -2.57 -9.71
N ASP A 16 -7.98 -3.18 -8.82
CA ASP A 16 -8.34 -2.60 -7.53
C ASP A 16 -7.12 -2.36 -6.63
N LEU A 17 -6.17 -3.31 -6.56
CA LEU A 17 -4.90 -3.12 -5.84
C LEU A 17 -4.09 -1.95 -6.41
N CYS A 18 -3.97 -1.85 -7.74
CA CYS A 18 -3.30 -0.73 -8.40
C CYS A 18 -3.98 0.60 -8.09
N TYR A 19 -5.32 0.63 -8.11
CA TYR A 19 -6.09 1.82 -7.77
C TYR A 19 -5.85 2.26 -6.31
N ARG A 20 -5.90 1.33 -5.35
CA ARG A 20 -5.63 1.62 -3.93
C ARG A 20 -4.19 2.04 -3.68
N LEU A 21 -3.22 1.50 -4.42
CA LEU A 21 -1.84 1.99 -4.37
C LEU A 21 -1.74 3.43 -4.88
N GLY A 22 -2.43 3.80 -5.95
CA GLY A 22 -2.49 5.19 -6.42
C GLY A 22 -3.08 6.14 -5.38
N LEU A 23 -4.16 5.72 -4.70
CA LEU A 23 -4.71 6.51 -3.58
C LEU A 23 -3.74 6.62 -2.39
N ALA A 24 -2.96 5.56 -2.11
CA ALA A 24 -1.93 5.60 -1.08
C ALA A 24 -0.80 6.57 -1.47
N GLU A 25 -0.41 6.63 -2.74
CA GLU A 25 0.56 7.62 -3.24
C GLU A 25 0.07 9.06 -3.04
N GLU A 26 -1.21 9.34 -3.31
CA GLU A 26 -1.81 10.65 -3.00
C GLU A 26 -1.75 10.96 -1.49
N GLN A 27 -2.02 9.97 -0.62
CA GLN A 27 -1.87 10.11 0.83
C GLN A 27 -0.42 10.39 1.24
N PHE A 28 0.56 9.77 0.57
CA PHE A 28 1.98 10.00 0.81
C PHE A 28 2.40 11.43 0.45
N CYS A 29 1.91 11.95 -0.67
CA CYS A 29 2.16 13.35 -1.05
C CYS A 29 1.63 14.31 0.01
N LEU A 30 0.39 14.11 0.47
CA LEU A 30 -0.21 14.92 1.54
C LEU A 30 0.57 14.82 2.86
N LEU A 31 1.00 13.62 3.23
CA LEU A 31 1.85 13.39 4.40
C LEU A 31 3.18 14.14 4.27
N SER A 32 3.83 14.05 3.10
CA SER A 32 5.12 14.69 2.83
C SER A 32 5.03 16.20 2.94
N ASP A 33 4.00 16.80 2.34
CA ASP A 33 3.74 18.25 2.45
C ASP A 33 3.50 18.67 3.90
N THR A 34 2.72 17.89 4.65
CA THR A 34 2.41 18.17 6.06
C THR A 34 3.65 18.02 6.94
N LEU A 35 4.50 17.02 6.68
CA LEU A 35 5.78 16.84 7.38
C LEU A 35 6.73 18.01 7.15
N LEU A 36 6.87 18.45 5.90
CA LEU A 36 7.70 19.61 5.55
C LEU A 36 7.19 20.90 6.22
N ALA A 37 5.87 21.09 6.28
CA ALA A 37 5.25 22.21 7.00
C ALA A 37 5.55 22.13 8.51
N ALA A 38 5.32 20.97 9.13
CA ALA A 38 5.58 20.74 10.56
C ALA A 38 7.05 20.94 10.94
N MET A 39 7.99 20.58 10.05
CA MET A 39 9.43 20.78 10.25
C MET A 39 9.86 22.24 10.12
N SER A 40 9.17 23.04 9.30
CA SER A 40 9.54 24.43 9.03
C SER A 40 8.93 25.44 10.01
N ILE A 41 7.67 25.24 10.42
CA ILE A 41 6.94 26.19 11.28
C ILE A 41 7.01 25.75 12.76
N GLY A 42 7.23 24.45 13.02
CA GLY A 42 7.49 23.91 14.36
C GLY A 42 6.28 23.82 15.29
N GLU A 43 5.09 24.18 14.82
CA GLU A 43 3.84 24.14 15.58
C GLU A 43 3.45 22.72 15.98
N LEU A 44 2.90 22.57 17.18
CA LEU A 44 2.54 21.29 17.76
C LEU A 44 1.40 20.61 16.97
N GLU A 45 0.46 21.40 16.47
CA GLU A 45 -0.71 20.91 15.72
C GLU A 45 -0.31 20.29 14.38
N ASP A 46 0.61 20.92 13.64
CA ASP A 46 1.11 20.38 12.37
C ASP A 46 1.90 19.08 12.58
N LYS A 47 2.66 18.98 13.67
CA LYS A 47 3.37 17.74 14.03
C LYS A 47 2.41 16.61 14.39
N GLN A 48 1.37 16.90 15.17
CA GLN A 48 0.34 15.93 15.52
C GLN A 48 -0.40 15.43 14.27
N LYS A 49 -0.77 16.35 13.37
CA LYS A 49 -1.40 16.02 12.10
C LYS A 49 -0.50 15.17 11.19
N ALA A 50 0.79 15.50 11.11
CA ALA A 50 1.75 14.70 10.37
C ALA A 50 1.85 13.28 10.94
N ILE A 51 1.78 13.13 12.27
CA ILE A 51 1.78 11.82 12.93
C ILE A 51 0.55 11.00 12.58
N GLU A 52 -0.63 11.61 12.63
CA GLU A 52 -1.89 10.95 12.28
C GLU A 52 -1.93 10.51 10.82
N LEU A 53 -1.46 11.37 9.91
CA LEU A 53 -1.35 11.05 8.48
C LEU A 53 -0.36 9.90 8.23
N MET A 54 0.75 9.87 8.96
CA MET A 54 1.74 8.79 8.83
C MET A 54 1.19 7.45 9.32
N ALA A 55 0.48 7.45 10.45
CA ALA A 55 -0.19 6.25 10.96
C ALA A 55 -1.26 5.74 9.97
N ALA A 56 -2.06 6.66 9.42
CA ALA A 56 -3.08 6.31 8.42
C ALA A 56 -2.45 5.74 7.14
N TYR A 57 -1.40 6.38 6.61
CA TYR A 57 -0.68 5.91 5.43
C TYR A 57 -0.06 4.52 5.65
N SER A 58 0.59 4.31 6.81
CA SER A 58 1.15 3.02 7.18
C SER A 58 0.08 1.93 7.25
N GLN A 59 -1.06 2.22 7.88
CA GLN A 59 -2.18 1.27 7.97
C GLN A 59 -2.77 0.94 6.60
N SER A 60 -2.95 1.94 5.74
CA SER A 60 -3.39 1.74 4.34
C SER A 60 -2.45 0.78 3.59
N LEU A 61 -1.14 1.02 3.67
CA LEU A 61 -0.14 0.16 3.03
C LEU A 61 -0.13 -1.27 3.60
N GLN A 62 -0.31 -1.45 4.91
CA GLN A 62 -0.39 -2.77 5.53
C GLN A 62 -1.55 -3.59 4.97
N ILE A 63 -2.73 -2.97 4.84
CA ILE A 63 -3.92 -3.62 4.29
C ILE A 63 -3.68 -4.00 2.83
N ILE A 64 -3.20 -3.04 2.02
CA ILE A 64 -2.89 -3.25 0.60
C ILE A 64 -1.84 -4.36 0.43
N TYR A 65 -0.83 -4.42 1.29
CA TYR A 65 0.22 -5.45 1.24
C TYR A 65 -0.30 -6.84 1.62
N ALA A 66 -1.11 -6.96 2.67
CA ALA A 66 -1.74 -8.23 3.04
C ALA A 66 -2.59 -8.78 1.88
N ASP A 67 -3.37 -7.90 1.27
CA ASP A 67 -4.22 -8.17 0.11
C ASP A 67 -3.41 -8.55 -1.15
N PHE A 68 -2.28 -7.89 -1.37
CA PHE A 68 -1.31 -8.22 -2.42
C PHE A 68 -0.74 -9.63 -2.23
N LEU A 69 -0.32 -10.00 -1.02
CA LEU A 69 0.24 -11.32 -0.73
C LEU A 69 -0.78 -12.43 -1.00
N LEU A 70 -2.04 -12.25 -0.62
CA LEU A 70 -3.09 -13.24 -0.87
C LEU A 70 -3.31 -13.47 -2.36
N LEU A 71 -3.35 -12.39 -3.16
CA LEU A 71 -3.58 -12.46 -4.60
C LEU A 71 -2.38 -13.01 -5.38
N ILE A 72 -1.15 -12.66 -4.99
CA ILE A 72 0.07 -13.02 -5.71
C ILE A 72 0.64 -14.37 -5.24
N GLU A 73 0.56 -14.69 -3.96
CA GLU A 73 1.05 -15.96 -3.40
C GLU A 73 -0.02 -17.07 -3.42
N GLY A 74 -1.21 -16.79 -3.98
CA GLY A 74 -2.24 -17.78 -4.27
C GLY A 74 -3.01 -18.27 -3.04
N GLN A 75 -2.97 -17.53 -1.93
CA GLN A 75 -3.67 -17.87 -0.71
C GLN A 75 -5.03 -17.16 -0.66
N SER A 76 -6.07 -17.80 -1.23
CA SER A 76 -7.49 -17.42 -1.12
C SER A 76 -7.94 -16.07 -1.75
N LEU A 77 -9.03 -16.11 -2.52
CA LEU A 77 -9.72 -14.94 -3.11
C LEU A 77 -10.78 -14.35 -2.16
N LEU A 78 -10.53 -14.32 -0.85
CA LEU A 78 -11.43 -13.68 0.11
C LEU A 78 -10.90 -12.30 0.46
N PHE A 79 -11.66 -11.30 0.05
CA PHE A 79 -11.34 -9.89 0.18
C PHE A 79 -12.45 -9.14 0.92
N PRO A 80 -12.13 -8.32 1.94
CA PRO A 80 -10.85 -8.29 2.66
C PRO A 80 -10.62 -9.56 3.52
N PRO A 81 -9.38 -9.92 3.85
CA PRO A 81 -9.07 -10.97 4.81
C PRO A 81 -9.51 -10.59 6.24
N VAL A 82 -9.58 -11.60 7.12
CA VAL A 82 -9.91 -11.38 8.54
C VAL A 82 -8.88 -10.43 9.16
N PRO A 83 -9.28 -9.38 9.91
CA PRO A 83 -8.37 -8.39 10.49
C PRO A 83 -7.21 -8.96 11.32
N ALA A 84 -7.36 -10.17 11.85
CA ALA A 84 -6.33 -10.90 12.59
C ALA A 84 -5.08 -11.25 11.74
N LEU A 85 -5.17 -11.18 10.41
CA LEU A 85 -4.07 -11.46 9.48
C LEU A 85 -3.26 -10.20 9.14
N TRP A 86 -3.66 -9.01 9.61
CA TRP A 86 -2.97 -7.74 9.37
C TRP A 86 -1.82 -7.52 10.36
N GLN A 87 -0.96 -8.53 10.57
CA GLN A 87 0.16 -8.42 11.51
C GLN A 87 1.47 -8.14 10.77
N TRP A 88 2.01 -6.94 11.00
CA TRP A 88 3.35 -6.57 10.60
C TRP A 88 4.34 -6.98 11.70
N ASN A 89 5.19 -7.98 11.43
CA ASN A 89 6.21 -8.49 12.36
C ASN A 89 7.60 -7.89 12.06
N GLU A 90 7.70 -6.57 11.90
CA GLU A 90 8.99 -5.90 11.70
C GLU A 90 9.26 -4.95 12.88
N PRO A 91 10.27 -5.25 13.73
CA PRO A 91 10.51 -4.50 14.95
C PRO A 91 11.15 -3.15 14.61
N ARG A 92 10.59 -2.07 15.18
CA ARG A 92 11.05 -0.66 15.11
C ARG A 92 10.44 0.23 14.01
N ALA A 93 9.21 -0.06 13.58
CA ALA A 93 8.46 0.84 12.70
C ALA A 93 8.24 2.26 13.30
N GLU A 94 8.17 2.35 14.63
CA GLU A 94 7.83 3.58 15.37
C GLU A 94 8.98 4.61 15.48
N GLU A 95 10.24 4.25 15.17
CA GLU A 95 11.39 5.06 15.60
C GLU A 95 11.95 6.07 14.57
N ILE A 96 11.49 6.12 13.31
CA ILE A 96 12.12 7.02 12.31
C ILE A 96 11.11 7.72 11.38
N PHE A 97 10.73 8.95 11.71
CA PHE A 97 9.65 9.68 11.04
C PHE A 97 9.85 9.98 9.54
N SER A 98 11.08 10.14 9.07
CA SER A 98 11.39 10.34 7.63
C SER A 98 11.84 9.06 6.95
N ALA A 99 12.77 8.32 7.55
CA ALA A 99 13.25 7.07 6.95
C ALA A 99 12.19 5.97 6.91
N THR A 100 11.21 5.95 7.82
CA THR A 100 10.09 5.01 7.74
C THR A 100 9.15 5.40 6.60
N ALA A 101 8.87 6.68 6.37
CA ALA A 101 8.05 7.13 5.24
C ALA A 101 8.74 6.83 3.90
N GLU A 102 10.04 7.11 3.77
CA GLU A 102 10.84 6.77 2.59
C GLU A 102 10.91 5.25 2.36
N LYS A 103 11.11 4.45 3.42
CA LYS A 103 11.09 2.98 3.33
C LYS A 103 9.73 2.45 2.87
N LEU A 104 8.64 2.98 3.44
CA LEU A 104 7.28 2.61 3.06
C LEU A 104 6.99 2.96 1.60
N TYR A 105 7.45 4.13 1.14
CA TYR A 105 7.34 4.53 -0.27
C TYR A 105 8.15 3.62 -1.21
N SER A 106 9.41 3.30 -0.88
CA SER A 106 10.22 2.37 -1.68
C SER A 106 9.61 0.96 -1.75
N ILE A 107 8.92 0.52 -0.70
CA ILE A 107 8.15 -0.75 -0.71
C ILE A 107 6.97 -0.63 -1.67
N ALA A 108 6.23 0.48 -1.64
CA ALA A 108 5.11 0.72 -2.56
C ALA A 108 5.57 0.76 -4.03
N GLU A 109 6.68 1.41 -4.36
CA GLU A 109 7.27 1.41 -5.70
C GLU A 109 7.64 -0.01 -6.18
N ALA A 110 8.23 -0.82 -5.29
CA ALA A 110 8.57 -2.19 -5.61
C ALA A 110 7.31 -3.06 -5.86
N MET A 111 6.24 -2.84 -5.08
CA MET A 111 4.94 -3.48 -5.30
C MET A 111 4.32 -3.07 -6.64
N GLU A 112 4.32 -1.78 -6.95
CA GLU A 112 3.83 -1.25 -8.23
C GLU A 112 4.57 -1.87 -9.43
N CYS A 113 5.90 -1.95 -9.35
CA CYS A 113 6.71 -2.55 -10.40
C CYS A 113 6.34 -4.02 -10.65
N LYS A 114 6.16 -4.82 -9.59
CA LYS A 114 5.72 -6.21 -9.71
C LYS A 114 4.30 -6.35 -10.28
N LEU A 115 3.39 -5.47 -9.87
CA LEU A 115 2.01 -5.46 -10.38
C LEU A 115 1.98 -5.14 -11.88
N ARG A 116 2.73 -4.12 -12.32
CA ARG A 116 2.85 -3.76 -13.74
C ARG A 116 3.42 -4.89 -14.58
N ILE A 117 4.46 -5.58 -14.10
CA ILE A 117 5.04 -6.75 -14.78
C ILE A 117 3.98 -7.85 -14.92
N LYS A 118 3.25 -8.16 -13.85
CA LYS A 118 2.20 -9.20 -13.86
C LYS A 118 1.02 -8.84 -14.77
N LEU A 119 0.68 -7.57 -14.87
CA LEU A 119 -0.35 -7.08 -15.79
C LEU A 119 0.09 -7.28 -17.25
N ALA A 120 1.33 -6.88 -17.57
CA ALA A 120 1.91 -7.02 -18.91
C ALA A 120 2.13 -8.49 -19.34
N GLU A 121 2.40 -9.40 -18.39
CA GLU A 121 2.47 -10.85 -18.65
C GLU A 121 1.10 -11.46 -19.01
N LYS A 122 0.00 -10.83 -18.58
CA LYS A 122 -1.38 -11.28 -18.84
C LYS A 122 -2.03 -10.59 -20.03
N GLU A 123 -1.46 -9.50 -20.55
CA GLU A 123 -1.89 -8.91 -21.81
C GLU A 123 -1.41 -9.78 -23.00
N PRO A 124 -2.30 -10.21 -23.91
CA PRO A 124 -1.88 -10.94 -25.09
C PRO A 124 -1.04 -10.02 -25.97
N ARG A 125 0.20 -10.43 -26.28
CA ARG A 125 1.00 -9.80 -27.33
C ARG A 125 0.20 -9.89 -28.65
N THR A 126 -0.36 -8.76 -29.08
CA THR A 126 -0.91 -8.58 -30.43
C THR A 126 0.17 -8.72 -31.49
#